data_AF-A0A1Q5TDN8-F1
#
_entry.id   AF-A0A1Q5TDN8-F1
#
_cell.length_a   1.000
_cell.length_b   1.000
_cell.length_c   1.000
_cell.angle_alpha   90.00
_cell.angle_beta   90.00
_cell.angle_gamma   90.00
#
_symmetry.space_group_name_H-M   'P 1'
#
loop_
_entity.id
_entity.type
_entity.pdbx_description
1 polymer ?
#
loop_
_entity_poly.entity_id
_entity_poly.type
_entity_poly.pdbx_seq_one_letter_code
_entity_poly.pdbx_strand_id
1 'polypeptide(L)'
;MAQIKGLNAHDRPPEAVRQCYKKFTRCSLSDIDHDPGVLDLQRLDPDRLPASITVSQYMSSQDLRLAFDDFIRGGHASDKEHAPLAENIPVFTHNAVSGLLMIPSLFPPTVQTELLSRLLHRDLPNPEHKTNLHLHYDVTYPETLKNQDTPQSFFADDPTRVLQPKDPKVHKPLNIQSVLEKKLRWVTLGGQYDWTAKVYPSEAPPPFPPDVAKLLKAAFPETDAQAAILNLYSAGDTLSAHRDVSEECDVGLISVSFGCDGIFLISHDDGNGAEVIRLRSGDAVYMDGSSRFAWHGVPKILPATCPSWLADWPCVGEDAAGSAYEMWKGWMSGKRINLNVRQMTSFAP
;
A
#
# COMPACT_ATOMS: atom_id res chain seq x y z
N MET A 1 18.57 -19.08 -9.44
CA MET A 1 18.02 -20.22 -8.67
C MET A 1 17.31 -19.62 -7.47
N ALA A 2 16.00 -19.80 -7.36
CA ALA A 2 15.16 -19.09 -6.38
C ALA A 2 15.76 -19.13 -4.96
N GLN A 3 16.17 -17.97 -4.47
CA GLN A 3 16.74 -17.77 -3.12
C GLN A 3 15.74 -18.04 -1.99
N ILE A 4 14.47 -18.29 -2.32
CA ILE A 4 13.39 -18.54 -1.36
C ILE A 4 13.61 -19.84 -0.57
N LYS A 5 14.25 -20.85 -1.18
CA LYS A 5 14.45 -22.16 -0.55
C LYS A 5 15.33 -22.05 0.69
N GLY A 6 14.71 -22.15 1.87
CA GLY A 6 15.38 -22.16 3.18
C GLY A 6 14.99 -21.01 4.10
N LEU A 7 14.22 -20.03 3.62
CA LEU A 7 13.69 -18.94 4.44
C LEU A 7 12.32 -19.32 5.02
N ASN A 8 12.07 -18.98 6.28
CA ASN A 8 10.81 -19.27 6.95
C ASN A 8 10.11 -17.99 7.42
N ALA A 9 8.81 -17.88 7.14
CA ALA A 9 7.94 -16.80 7.59
C ALA A 9 7.69 -16.79 9.12
N HIS A 10 8.18 -17.78 9.85
CA HIS A 10 8.13 -17.90 11.32
C HIS A 10 9.46 -17.58 12.01
N ASP A 11 10.52 -17.30 11.25
CA ASP A 11 11.81 -16.93 11.84
C ASP A 11 11.69 -15.64 12.66
N ARG A 12 12.66 -15.42 13.55
CA ARG A 12 12.75 -14.19 14.33
C ARG A 12 13.67 -13.19 13.62
N PRO A 13 13.31 -11.90 13.56
CA PRO A 13 14.21 -10.89 13.03
C PRO A 13 15.51 -10.78 13.85
N PRO A 14 16.63 -10.41 13.22
CA PRO A 14 17.90 -10.13 13.90
C PRO A 14 17.73 -9.14 15.06
N GLU A 15 18.59 -9.24 16.07
CA GLU A 15 18.52 -8.36 17.25
C GLU A 15 18.64 -6.88 16.88
N ALA A 16 19.55 -6.52 15.97
CA ALA A 16 19.72 -5.13 15.50
C ALA A 16 18.44 -4.57 14.87
N VAL A 17 17.76 -5.36 14.03
CA VAL A 17 16.48 -5.01 13.41
C VAL A 17 15.40 -4.79 14.47
N ARG A 18 15.31 -5.69 15.46
CA ARG A 18 14.33 -5.58 16.57
C ARG A 18 14.57 -4.35 17.44
N GLN A 19 15.84 -4.02 17.72
CA GLN A 19 16.21 -2.84 18.50
C GLN A 19 15.87 -1.55 17.74
N CYS A 20 16.21 -1.49 16.45
CA CYS A 20 15.86 -0.35 15.60
C CYS A 20 14.35 -0.17 15.50
N TYR A 21 13.59 -1.24 15.28
CA TYR A 21 12.12 -1.20 15.28
C TYR A 21 11.57 -0.63 16.60
N LYS A 22 12.03 -1.15 17.74
CA LYS A 22 11.60 -0.70 19.07
C LYS A 22 11.92 0.76 19.35
N LYS A 23 13.06 1.28 18.85
CA LYS A 23 13.42 2.71 18.92
C LYS A 23 12.33 3.54 18.25
N PHE A 24 12.05 3.29 16.97
CA PHE A 24 11.14 4.12 16.18
C PHE A 24 9.66 3.97 16.54
N THR A 25 9.23 2.82 17.09
CA THR A 25 7.89 2.70 17.69
C THR A 25 7.69 3.68 18.85
N ARG A 26 8.76 4.07 19.56
CA ARG A 26 8.69 4.94 20.75
C ARG A 26 9.06 6.40 20.51
N CYS A 27 9.84 6.71 19.47
CA CYS A 27 10.26 8.09 19.16
C CYS A 27 9.07 9.05 18.99
N SER A 28 9.18 10.29 19.46
CA SER A 28 8.19 11.31 19.14
C SER A 28 8.28 11.75 17.68
N LEU A 29 7.26 12.44 17.16
CA LEU A 29 7.31 13.05 15.82
C LEU A 29 8.50 14.02 15.71
N SER A 30 8.70 14.85 16.74
CA SER A 30 9.82 15.79 16.80
C SER A 30 11.16 15.06 16.75
N ASP A 31 11.32 13.94 17.46
CA ASP A 31 12.58 13.19 17.41
C ASP A 31 12.83 12.64 16.01
N ILE A 32 11.78 12.13 15.35
CA ILE A 32 11.86 11.59 13.99
C ILE A 32 12.24 12.68 12.98
N ASP A 33 11.63 13.86 13.07
CA ASP A 33 11.89 14.96 12.12
C ASP A 33 13.33 15.49 12.18
N HIS A 34 14.03 15.26 13.31
CA HIS A 34 15.41 15.69 13.53
C HIS A 34 16.42 14.54 13.59
N ASP A 35 15.99 13.29 13.42
CA ASP A 35 16.89 12.13 13.44
C ASP A 35 17.62 12.03 12.09
N PRO A 36 18.95 12.21 12.04
CA PRO A 36 19.71 12.15 10.79
C PRO A 36 19.76 10.73 10.18
N GLY A 37 19.35 9.70 10.93
CA GLY A 37 19.22 8.34 10.46
C GLY A 37 17.86 8.00 9.87
N VAL A 38 16.96 8.97 9.71
CA VAL A 38 15.70 8.80 8.96
C VAL A 38 15.86 9.39 7.57
N LEU A 39 15.86 8.52 6.57
CA LEU A 39 15.90 8.90 5.17
C LEU A 39 14.53 9.44 4.72
N ASP A 40 14.46 10.70 4.32
CA ASP A 40 13.28 11.32 3.72
C ASP A 40 13.51 11.51 2.21
N LEU A 41 12.89 10.65 1.40
CA LEU A 41 13.16 10.57 -0.05
C LEU A 41 12.88 11.89 -0.76
N GLN A 42 11.87 12.64 -0.33
CA GLN A 42 11.48 13.91 -0.94
C GLN A 42 12.38 15.08 -0.52
N ARG A 43 13.29 14.87 0.45
CA ARG A 43 14.32 15.84 0.84
C ARG A 43 15.69 15.57 0.21
N LEU A 44 15.82 14.48 -0.55
CA LEU A 44 17.06 14.15 -1.24
C LEU A 44 17.24 15.06 -2.46
N ASP A 45 18.43 15.63 -2.56
CA ASP A 45 18.90 16.33 -3.75
C ASP A 45 19.76 15.35 -4.56
N PRO A 46 19.35 14.95 -5.79
CA PRO A 46 20.12 14.04 -6.64
C PRO A 46 21.56 14.49 -6.90
N ASP A 47 21.83 15.81 -6.84
CA ASP A 47 23.17 16.37 -7.05
C ASP A 47 24.02 16.38 -5.76
N ARG A 48 23.41 16.11 -4.60
CA ARG A 48 24.04 16.20 -3.26
C ARG A 48 23.57 15.08 -2.32
N LEU A 49 23.80 13.85 -2.72
CA LEU A 49 23.38 12.68 -1.96
C LEU A 49 24.33 12.34 -0.79
N PRO A 50 23.79 11.78 0.32
CA PRO A 50 24.59 11.10 1.33
C PRO A 50 25.41 9.96 0.73
N ALA A 51 26.58 9.65 1.31
CA ALA A 51 27.49 8.64 0.79
C ALA A 51 26.89 7.21 0.71
N SER A 52 25.84 6.92 1.47
CA SER A 52 25.15 5.63 1.46
C SER A 52 24.06 5.51 0.38
N ILE A 53 23.74 6.61 -0.31
CA ILE A 53 22.67 6.68 -1.32
C ILE A 53 23.27 6.97 -2.69
N THR A 54 22.72 6.32 -3.72
CA THR A 54 23.04 6.64 -5.11
C THR A 54 21.76 6.71 -5.96
N VAL A 55 21.81 7.47 -7.06
CA VAL A 55 20.78 7.38 -8.10
C VAL A 55 21.11 6.19 -8.99
N SER A 56 20.26 5.17 -8.96
CA SER A 56 20.42 3.97 -9.78
C SER A 56 20.00 4.23 -11.24
N GLN A 57 18.90 4.96 -11.42
CA GLN A 57 18.30 5.28 -12.71
C GLN A 57 17.32 6.44 -12.57
N TYR A 58 16.78 6.89 -13.70
CA TYR A 58 15.69 7.85 -13.78
C TYR A 58 14.50 7.22 -14.49
N MET A 59 13.31 7.37 -13.92
CA MET A 59 12.06 6.99 -14.61
C MET A 59 11.60 8.12 -15.52
N SER A 60 11.29 7.77 -16.76
CA SER A 60 10.80 8.70 -17.77
C SER A 60 9.42 9.23 -17.37
N SER A 61 9.34 10.54 -17.11
CA SER A 61 8.06 11.19 -16.80
C SER A 61 7.10 11.12 -17.99
N GLN A 62 7.62 11.17 -19.21
CA GLN A 62 6.84 11.12 -20.43
C GLN A 62 6.17 9.76 -20.62
N ASP A 63 6.89 8.67 -20.38
CA ASP A 63 6.34 7.31 -20.54
C ASP A 63 5.30 7.01 -19.46
N LEU A 64 5.56 7.42 -18.21
CA LEU A 64 4.61 7.31 -17.11
C LEU A 64 3.35 8.14 -17.35
N ARG A 65 3.48 9.34 -17.95
CA ARG A 65 2.34 10.22 -18.23
C ARG A 65 1.29 9.54 -19.10
N LEU A 66 1.69 8.78 -20.12
CA LEU A 66 0.74 8.08 -20.98
C LEU A 66 -0.08 7.06 -20.20
N ALA A 67 0.57 6.28 -19.32
CA ALA A 67 -0.11 5.31 -18.46
C ALA A 67 -1.01 6.00 -17.43
N PHE A 68 -0.57 7.13 -16.87
CA PHE A 68 -1.35 7.89 -15.90
C PHE A 68 -2.58 8.53 -16.54
N ASP A 69 -2.45 9.16 -17.70
CA ASP A 69 -3.56 9.77 -18.42
C ASP A 69 -4.58 8.72 -18.89
N ASP A 70 -4.12 7.55 -19.32
CA ASP A 70 -4.98 6.41 -19.66
C ASP A 70 -5.72 5.88 -18.44
N PHE A 71 -5.00 5.72 -17.32
CA PHE A 71 -5.59 5.30 -16.05
C PHE A 71 -6.66 6.29 -15.60
N ILE A 72 -6.39 7.61 -15.58
CA ILE A 72 -7.37 8.62 -15.18
C ILE A 72 -8.58 8.67 -16.12
N ARG A 73 -8.39 8.64 -17.44
CA ARG A 73 -9.50 8.73 -18.42
C ARG A 73 -10.48 7.57 -18.37
N GLY A 74 -10.06 6.40 -17.87
CA GLY A 74 -10.95 5.27 -17.61
C GLY A 74 -11.90 5.47 -16.41
N GLY A 75 -11.62 6.45 -15.55
CA GLY A 75 -12.49 6.91 -14.46
C GLY A 75 -13.17 8.20 -14.89
N HIS A 76 -14.36 8.50 -14.37
CA HIS A 76 -15.10 9.72 -14.69
C HIS A 76 -14.39 11.00 -14.18
N ALA A 77 -13.32 11.44 -14.84
CA ALA A 77 -12.63 12.69 -14.53
C ALA A 77 -12.88 13.75 -15.61
N SER A 78 -13.37 14.92 -15.17
CA SER A 78 -13.47 16.14 -15.97
C SER A 78 -12.08 16.69 -16.31
N ASP A 79 -12.01 17.44 -17.42
CA ASP A 79 -10.82 18.05 -18.04
C ASP A 79 -10.06 19.05 -17.13
N LYS A 80 -9.54 18.60 -15.97
CA LYS A 80 -8.66 19.41 -15.13
C LYS A 80 -7.21 19.24 -15.57
N GLU A 81 -6.57 20.39 -15.81
CA GLU A 81 -5.15 20.48 -16.16
C GLU A 81 -4.30 19.69 -15.15
N HIS A 82 -3.55 18.73 -15.68
CA HIS A 82 -2.72 17.84 -14.90
C HIS A 82 -1.50 18.62 -14.40
N ALA A 83 -1.13 18.45 -13.13
CA ALA A 83 0.20 18.86 -12.69
C ALA A 83 1.22 18.13 -13.58
N PRO A 84 2.08 18.84 -14.33
CA PRO A 84 3.04 18.18 -15.19
C PRO A 84 4.00 17.36 -14.33
N LEU A 85 4.23 16.09 -14.69
CA LEU A 85 5.49 15.44 -14.37
C LEU A 85 6.57 16.15 -15.18
N ALA A 86 7.02 17.31 -14.69
CA ALA A 86 7.90 18.20 -15.44
C ALA A 86 9.30 17.61 -15.64
N GLU A 87 9.70 16.66 -14.80
CA GLU A 87 11.04 16.11 -14.72
C GLU A 87 11.01 14.59 -14.53
N ASN A 88 12.07 13.92 -14.99
CA ASN A 88 12.26 12.49 -14.73
C ASN A 88 12.41 12.23 -13.24
N ILE A 89 11.88 11.11 -12.77
CA ILE A 89 11.86 10.78 -11.34
C ILE A 89 13.14 10.02 -10.99
N PRO A 90 13.97 10.50 -10.04
CA PRO A 90 15.15 9.78 -9.61
C PRO A 90 14.75 8.51 -8.86
N VAL A 91 15.47 7.41 -9.11
CA VAL A 91 15.32 6.15 -8.37
C VAL A 91 16.54 5.95 -7.50
N PHE A 92 16.36 6.12 -6.20
CA PHE A 92 17.44 5.98 -5.23
C PHE A 92 17.64 4.53 -4.82
N THR A 93 18.88 4.17 -4.49
CA THR A 93 19.23 2.89 -3.84
C THR A 93 20.12 3.14 -2.63
N HIS A 94 20.24 2.14 -1.75
CA HIS A 94 21.04 2.21 -0.54
C HIS A 94 22.15 1.15 -0.55
N ASN A 95 23.39 1.56 -0.29
CA ASN A 95 24.57 0.71 -0.43
C ASN A 95 24.59 -0.50 0.53
N ALA A 96 23.85 -0.44 1.64
CA ALA A 96 23.74 -1.55 2.61
C ALA A 96 22.51 -2.45 2.39
N VAL A 97 21.66 -2.15 1.40
CA VAL A 97 20.42 -2.91 1.13
C VAL A 97 20.34 -3.20 -0.37
N SER A 98 21.01 -4.25 -0.81
CA SER A 98 21.13 -4.59 -2.23
C SER A 98 19.77 -4.91 -2.86
N GLY A 99 19.50 -4.29 -4.02
CA GLY A 99 18.25 -4.48 -4.77
C GLY A 99 17.06 -3.63 -4.29
N LEU A 100 17.26 -2.80 -3.26
CA LEU A 100 16.26 -1.82 -2.83
C LEU A 100 16.23 -0.63 -3.78
N LEU A 101 15.06 -0.33 -4.34
CA LEU A 101 14.80 0.90 -5.09
C LEU A 101 13.77 1.75 -4.33
N MET A 102 14.06 3.04 -4.18
CA MET A 102 13.25 4.02 -3.45
C MET A 102 12.89 5.17 -4.38
N ILE A 103 11.60 5.41 -4.59
CA ILE A 103 11.10 6.30 -5.64
C ILE A 103 10.21 7.36 -4.99
N PRO A 104 10.68 8.62 -4.87
CA PRO A 104 9.88 9.69 -4.27
C PRO A 104 8.74 10.10 -5.20
N SER A 105 7.57 10.37 -4.64
CA SER A 105 6.45 11.02 -5.36
C SER A 105 6.10 10.38 -6.71
N LEU A 106 6.22 9.06 -6.85
CA LEU A 106 6.01 8.33 -8.10
C LEU A 106 4.63 8.60 -8.70
N PHE A 107 3.58 8.58 -7.87
CA PHE A 107 2.21 8.79 -8.32
C PHE A 107 1.74 10.22 -8.02
N PRO A 108 1.31 11.00 -9.03
CA PRO A 108 0.72 12.32 -8.84
C PRO A 108 -0.59 12.30 -8.04
N PRO A 109 -1.02 13.43 -7.44
CA PRO A 109 -2.25 13.52 -6.64
C PRO A 109 -3.51 12.96 -7.30
N THR A 110 -3.70 13.22 -8.60
CA THR A 110 -4.85 12.72 -9.37
C THR A 110 -4.84 11.20 -9.48
N VAL A 111 -3.67 10.62 -9.77
CA VAL A 111 -3.49 9.15 -9.87
C VAL A 111 -3.67 8.49 -8.50
N GLN A 112 -3.14 9.09 -7.44
CA GLN A 112 -3.34 8.58 -6.08
C GLN A 112 -4.83 8.56 -5.70
N THR A 113 -5.57 9.63 -6.01
CA THR A 113 -7.00 9.74 -5.73
C THR A 113 -7.81 8.70 -6.51
N GLU A 114 -7.56 8.58 -7.81
CA GLU A 114 -8.25 7.59 -8.66
C GLU A 114 -7.93 6.16 -8.25
N LEU A 115 -6.67 5.88 -7.91
CA LEU A 115 -6.26 4.56 -7.46
C LEU A 115 -6.96 4.19 -6.15
N LEU A 116 -7.03 5.10 -5.17
CA LEU A 116 -7.81 4.87 -3.94
C LEU A 116 -9.30 4.65 -4.23
N SER A 117 -9.90 5.43 -5.13
CA SER A 117 -11.29 5.27 -5.54
C SER A 117 -11.55 3.88 -6.14
N ARG A 118 -10.70 3.39 -7.04
CA ARG A 118 -10.84 2.04 -7.60
C ARG A 118 -10.68 0.96 -6.53
N LEU A 119 -9.61 1.05 -5.73
CA LEU A 119 -9.30 0.04 -4.73
C LEU A 119 -10.38 -0.06 -3.62
N LEU A 120 -10.95 1.07 -3.19
CA LEU A 120 -11.87 1.11 -2.04
C LEU A 120 -13.34 1.27 -2.41
N HIS A 121 -13.69 1.84 -3.57
CA HIS A 121 -15.08 1.95 -4.02
C HIS A 121 -15.49 0.85 -4.98
N ARG A 122 -14.57 0.30 -5.79
CA ARG A 122 -14.86 -0.76 -6.76
C ARG A 122 -14.35 -2.13 -6.30
N ASP A 123 -13.10 -2.21 -5.87
CA ASP A 123 -12.46 -3.51 -5.62
C ASP A 123 -12.76 -4.07 -4.22
N LEU A 124 -12.87 -3.22 -3.18
CA LEU A 124 -13.29 -3.63 -1.84
C LEU A 124 -14.69 -4.30 -1.80
N PRO A 125 -15.74 -3.80 -2.49
CA PRO A 125 -17.03 -4.47 -2.53
C PRO A 125 -17.10 -5.71 -3.43
N ASN A 126 -16.01 -6.12 -4.09
CA ASN A 126 -15.99 -7.39 -4.82
C ASN A 126 -15.97 -8.57 -3.81
N PRO A 127 -16.96 -9.49 -3.82
CA PRO A 127 -17.01 -10.62 -2.90
C PRO A 127 -15.94 -11.69 -3.11
N GLU A 128 -15.25 -11.68 -4.26
CA GLU A 128 -14.12 -12.58 -4.49
C GLU A 128 -12.84 -12.14 -3.75
N HIS A 129 -12.79 -10.88 -3.31
CA HIS A 129 -11.70 -10.34 -2.50
C HIS A 129 -11.94 -10.55 -1.00
N LYS A 130 -10.91 -10.96 -0.27
CA LYS A 130 -10.97 -11.13 1.18
C LYS A 130 -10.50 -9.90 1.93
N THR A 131 -10.95 -9.80 3.17
CA THR A 131 -10.55 -8.78 4.15
C THR A 131 -10.32 -9.43 5.50
N ASN A 132 -9.69 -8.70 6.44
CA ASN A 132 -9.51 -9.18 7.81
C ASN A 132 -10.81 -9.54 8.54
N LEU A 133 -11.96 -9.02 8.08
CA LEU A 133 -13.26 -9.27 8.69
C LEU A 133 -13.78 -10.68 8.40
N HIS A 134 -13.41 -11.27 7.27
CA HIS A 134 -13.86 -12.60 6.86
C HIS A 134 -13.43 -13.70 7.83
N LEU A 135 -12.41 -13.46 8.65
CA LEU A 135 -11.97 -14.40 9.69
C LEU A 135 -13.02 -14.57 10.80
N HIS A 136 -13.81 -13.53 11.09
CA HIS A 136 -14.60 -13.45 12.32
C HIS A 136 -16.06 -13.03 12.11
N TYR A 137 -16.41 -12.54 10.92
CA TYR A 137 -17.74 -12.03 10.60
C TYR A 137 -18.28 -12.64 9.31
N ASP A 138 -19.60 -12.75 9.23
CA ASP A 138 -20.33 -13.04 8.00
C ASP A 138 -20.45 -11.73 7.21
N VAL A 139 -19.49 -11.52 6.31
CA VAL A 139 -19.40 -10.30 5.50
C VAL A 139 -20.52 -10.30 4.47
N THR A 140 -21.31 -9.24 4.48
CA THR A 140 -22.37 -8.97 3.52
C THR A 140 -22.09 -7.65 2.82
N TYR A 141 -22.47 -7.55 1.56
CA TYR A 141 -22.06 -6.48 0.65
C TYR A 141 -23.19 -5.47 0.42
N PRO A 142 -22.87 -4.22 0.01
CA PRO A 142 -23.87 -3.24 -0.39
C PRO A 142 -24.75 -3.74 -1.53
N GLU A 143 -25.91 -3.12 -1.74
CA GLU A 143 -26.80 -3.51 -2.84
C GLU A 143 -26.14 -3.27 -4.21
N THR A 144 -26.40 -4.18 -5.14
CA THR A 144 -26.04 -3.99 -6.55
C THR A 144 -27.18 -3.29 -7.27
N LEU A 145 -26.91 -2.10 -7.84
CA LEU A 145 -27.91 -1.37 -8.59
C LEU A 145 -28.29 -2.11 -9.90
N LYS A 146 -29.54 -1.94 -10.33
CA LYS A 146 -29.98 -2.42 -11.65
C LYS A 146 -29.09 -1.79 -12.72
N ASN A 147 -28.44 -2.62 -13.54
CA ASN A 147 -27.46 -2.27 -14.60
C ASN A 147 -25.99 -2.11 -14.16
N GLN A 148 -25.59 -2.60 -12.99
CA GLN A 148 -24.18 -2.74 -12.60
C GLN A 148 -23.84 -4.19 -12.31
N ASP A 149 -22.65 -4.63 -12.73
CA ASP A 149 -22.14 -5.99 -12.49
C ASP A 149 -21.48 -6.11 -11.10
N THR A 150 -21.09 -4.99 -10.49
CA THR A 150 -20.41 -4.95 -9.18
C THR A 150 -21.27 -4.27 -8.12
N PRO A 151 -21.20 -4.68 -6.84
CA PRO A 151 -21.90 -3.99 -5.77
C PRO A 151 -21.44 -2.54 -5.62
N GLN A 152 -22.28 -1.71 -5.01
CA GLN A 152 -21.90 -0.35 -4.67
C GLN A 152 -20.73 -0.30 -3.68
N SER A 153 -20.09 0.87 -3.61
CA SER A 153 -19.07 1.17 -2.60
C SER A 153 -19.62 1.03 -1.18
N PHE A 154 -18.84 0.45 -0.26
CA PHE A 154 -19.17 0.47 1.17
C PHE A 154 -19.27 1.90 1.72
N PHE A 155 -18.65 2.89 1.07
CA PHE A 155 -18.78 4.30 1.45
C PHE A 155 -20.12 4.90 1.01
N ALA A 156 -20.84 4.28 0.08
CA ALA A 156 -22.19 4.67 -0.34
C ALA A 156 -23.29 3.84 0.35
N ASP A 157 -22.90 2.90 1.20
CA ASP A 157 -23.80 1.98 1.89
C ASP A 157 -24.41 2.61 3.16
N ASP A 158 -25.46 1.99 3.70
CA ASP A 158 -26.03 2.39 4.98
C ASP A 158 -24.98 2.17 6.09
N PRO A 159 -24.49 3.25 6.74
CA PRO A 159 -23.46 3.15 7.77
C PRO A 159 -23.90 2.35 9.00
N THR A 160 -25.22 2.18 9.19
CA THR A 160 -25.83 1.45 10.29
C THR A 160 -26.04 -0.03 10.00
N ARG A 161 -25.88 -0.47 8.74
CA ARG A 161 -25.97 -1.89 8.35
C ARG A 161 -24.96 -2.71 9.14
N VAL A 162 -25.35 -3.88 9.59
CA VAL A 162 -24.60 -4.68 10.56
C VAL A 162 -24.07 -5.97 9.94
N LEU A 163 -22.79 -6.23 10.14
CA LEU A 163 -22.16 -7.54 9.94
C LEU A 163 -22.27 -8.37 11.21
N GLN A 164 -22.79 -9.59 11.09
CA GLN A 164 -22.92 -10.50 12.22
C GLN A 164 -21.61 -11.26 12.46
N PRO A 165 -21.22 -11.48 13.73
CA PRO A 165 -20.06 -12.28 14.06
C PRO A 165 -20.36 -13.77 13.85
N LYS A 166 -19.37 -14.52 13.34
CA LYS A 166 -19.46 -15.99 13.22
C LYS A 166 -19.62 -16.67 14.58
N ASP A 167 -19.01 -16.09 15.61
CA ASP A 167 -19.22 -16.46 17.02
C ASP A 167 -19.60 -15.23 17.85
N PRO A 168 -20.90 -15.04 18.17
CA PRO A 168 -21.39 -13.94 19.01
C PRO A 168 -20.87 -13.92 20.45
N LYS A 169 -20.25 -15.01 20.93
CA LYS A 169 -19.62 -15.05 22.27
C LYS A 169 -18.23 -14.43 22.27
N VAL A 170 -17.56 -14.39 21.12
CA VAL A 170 -16.19 -13.87 20.97
C VAL A 170 -16.22 -12.44 20.43
N HIS A 171 -17.07 -12.17 19.44
CA HIS A 171 -17.17 -10.86 18.79
C HIS A 171 -18.58 -10.28 18.90
N LYS A 172 -18.68 -8.96 18.95
CA LYS A 172 -19.96 -8.23 18.91
C LYS A 172 -20.30 -7.89 17.45
N PRO A 173 -21.60 -7.71 17.11
CA PRO A 173 -21.99 -7.20 15.80
C PRO A 173 -21.30 -5.87 15.47
N LEU A 174 -20.99 -5.68 14.19
CA LEU A 174 -20.17 -4.57 13.72
C LEU A 174 -20.90 -3.82 12.60
N ASN A 175 -21.13 -2.52 12.77
CA ASN A 175 -21.73 -1.70 11.72
C ASN A 175 -20.70 -1.23 10.67
N ILE A 176 -21.17 -0.88 9.46
CA ILE A 176 -20.31 -0.45 8.36
C ILE A 176 -19.47 0.78 8.71
N GLN A 177 -20.01 1.70 9.50
CA GLN A 177 -19.22 2.82 10.00
C GLN A 177 -18.00 2.39 10.82
N SER A 178 -18.20 1.49 11.78
CA SER A 178 -17.08 0.96 12.55
C SER A 178 -16.12 0.13 11.70
N VAL A 179 -16.62 -0.56 10.66
CA VAL A 179 -15.79 -1.23 9.66
C VAL A 179 -14.82 -0.23 9.03
N LEU A 180 -15.33 0.79 8.36
CA LEU A 180 -14.53 1.73 7.57
C LEU A 180 -13.64 2.62 8.44
N GLU A 181 -14.13 3.09 9.59
CA GLU A 181 -13.33 3.97 10.46
C GLU A 181 -12.22 3.21 11.18
N LYS A 182 -12.51 2.00 11.68
CA LYS A 182 -11.72 1.39 12.76
C LYS A 182 -11.41 -0.08 12.64
N LYS A 183 -12.12 -0.90 11.84
CA LYS A 183 -11.92 -2.37 11.86
C LYS A 183 -11.37 -2.97 10.59
N LEU A 184 -11.54 -2.32 9.44
CA LEU A 184 -10.87 -2.74 8.22
C LEU A 184 -9.35 -2.48 8.38
N ARG A 185 -8.55 -3.51 8.08
CA ARG A 185 -7.08 -3.48 8.23
C ARG A 185 -6.36 -3.93 6.97
N TRP A 186 -6.94 -4.88 6.25
CA TRP A 186 -6.40 -5.28 4.96
C TRP A 186 -7.49 -5.78 4.01
N VAL A 187 -7.18 -5.70 2.72
CA VAL A 187 -7.94 -6.26 1.60
C VAL A 187 -6.95 -7.00 0.68
N THR A 188 -7.33 -8.16 0.15
CA THR A 188 -6.54 -8.91 -0.83
C THR A 188 -7.15 -8.79 -2.23
N LEU A 189 -6.32 -8.47 -3.23
CA LEU A 189 -6.69 -8.37 -4.65
C LEU A 189 -5.96 -9.45 -5.44
N GLY A 190 -6.62 -10.06 -6.43
CA GLY A 190 -6.04 -11.18 -7.15
C GLY A 190 -5.79 -12.37 -6.24
N GLY A 191 -4.54 -12.81 -6.11
CA GLY A 191 -4.12 -13.86 -5.16
C GLY A 191 -4.55 -13.62 -3.71
N GLN A 192 -5.19 -14.63 -3.12
CA GLN A 192 -5.80 -14.55 -1.78
C GLN A 192 -4.91 -15.17 -0.71
N TYR A 193 -4.03 -14.38 -0.11
CA TYR A 193 -3.09 -14.86 0.91
C TYR A 193 -3.81 -15.44 2.16
N ASP A 194 -3.46 -16.66 2.57
CA ASP A 194 -3.94 -17.26 3.81
C ASP A 194 -2.99 -16.95 4.97
N TRP A 195 -3.43 -16.08 5.89
CA TRP A 195 -2.65 -15.69 7.07
C TRP A 195 -2.42 -16.82 8.08
N THR A 196 -3.29 -17.83 8.11
CA THR A 196 -3.20 -18.98 9.03
C THR A 196 -2.18 -19.98 8.51
N ALA A 197 -2.28 -20.35 7.24
CA ALA A 197 -1.37 -21.29 6.59
C ALA A 197 -0.07 -20.63 6.10
N LYS A 198 -0.04 -19.28 6.01
CA LYS A 198 1.05 -18.46 5.48
C LYS A 198 1.47 -18.79 4.05
N VAL A 199 0.50 -19.14 3.22
CA VAL A 199 0.70 -19.51 1.81
C VAL A 199 -0.36 -18.85 0.94
N TYR A 200 -0.07 -18.75 -0.36
CA TYR A 200 -1.13 -18.59 -1.34
C TYR A 200 -1.78 -19.96 -1.59
N PRO A 201 -3.12 -20.06 -1.50
CA PRO A 201 -3.82 -21.29 -1.83
C PRO A 201 -3.57 -21.72 -3.28
N SER A 202 -3.61 -23.02 -3.55
CA SER A 202 -3.43 -23.58 -4.89
C SER A 202 -4.64 -23.41 -5.80
N GLU A 203 -5.78 -22.94 -5.27
CA GLU A 203 -6.95 -22.64 -6.09
C GLU A 203 -6.68 -21.47 -7.04
N ALA A 204 -7.37 -21.48 -8.18
CA ALA A 204 -7.28 -20.36 -9.12
C ALA A 204 -7.68 -19.05 -8.40
N PRO A 205 -6.81 -18.03 -8.39
CA PRO A 205 -7.12 -16.78 -7.72
C PRO A 205 -8.18 -16.00 -8.51
N PRO A 206 -8.95 -15.13 -7.85
CA PRO A 206 -9.71 -14.08 -8.53
C PRO A 206 -8.82 -13.29 -9.49
N PRO A 207 -9.37 -12.73 -10.58
CA PRO A 207 -8.61 -11.86 -11.47
C PRO A 207 -8.06 -10.63 -10.72
N PHE A 208 -6.80 -10.30 -10.96
CA PHE A 208 -6.26 -9.02 -10.49
C PHE A 208 -6.89 -7.87 -11.31
N PRO A 209 -7.26 -6.73 -10.70
CA PRO A 209 -7.87 -5.61 -11.44
C PRO A 209 -6.98 -5.13 -12.60
N PRO A 210 -7.41 -5.30 -13.88
CA PRO A 210 -6.52 -5.20 -15.04
C PRO A 210 -6.00 -3.79 -15.29
N ASP A 211 -6.78 -2.79 -14.91
CA ASP A 211 -6.41 -1.38 -15.03
C ASP A 211 -5.35 -0.96 -14.01
N VAL A 212 -5.45 -1.46 -12.77
CA VAL A 212 -4.41 -1.31 -11.75
C VAL A 212 -3.16 -2.08 -12.15
N ALA A 213 -3.30 -3.31 -12.67
CA ALA A 213 -2.16 -4.08 -13.19
C ALA A 213 -1.43 -3.32 -14.31
N LYS A 214 -2.16 -2.74 -15.27
CA LYS A 214 -1.58 -1.96 -16.38
C LYS A 214 -0.83 -0.73 -15.87
N LEU A 215 -1.40 0.01 -14.93
CA LEU A 215 -0.75 1.16 -14.29
C LEU A 215 0.56 0.75 -13.61
N LEU A 216 0.52 -0.32 -12.82
CA LEU A 216 1.69 -0.82 -12.10
C LEU A 216 2.75 -1.36 -13.06
N LYS A 217 2.37 -2.06 -14.13
CA LYS A 217 3.29 -2.58 -15.14
C LYS A 217 4.05 -1.47 -15.86
N ALA A 218 3.44 -0.31 -16.07
CA ALA A 218 4.11 0.85 -16.65
C ALA A 218 5.20 1.42 -15.73
N ALA A 219 4.98 1.40 -14.41
CA ALA A 219 5.96 1.88 -13.43
C ALA A 219 7.00 0.82 -13.03
N PHE A 220 6.61 -0.46 -13.04
CA PHE A 220 7.41 -1.60 -12.58
C PHE A 220 7.35 -2.71 -13.62
N PRO A 221 8.06 -2.56 -14.75
CA PRO A 221 7.95 -3.47 -15.90
C PRO A 221 8.38 -4.91 -15.58
N GLU A 222 9.21 -5.12 -14.55
CA GLU A 222 9.70 -6.44 -14.15
C GLU A 222 8.67 -7.27 -13.37
N THR A 223 7.55 -6.68 -12.93
CA THR A 223 6.55 -7.37 -12.10
C THR A 223 5.19 -7.42 -12.77
N ASP A 224 4.65 -8.63 -12.92
CA ASP A 224 3.24 -8.83 -13.26
C ASP A 224 2.40 -8.88 -11.99
N ALA A 225 1.47 -7.93 -11.85
CA ALA A 225 0.57 -7.85 -10.70
C ALA A 225 -0.39 -9.04 -10.69
N GLN A 226 -0.15 -10.00 -9.81
CA GLN A 226 -0.99 -11.22 -9.66
C GLN A 226 -1.69 -11.26 -8.30
N ALA A 227 -1.09 -10.65 -7.27
CA ALA A 227 -1.67 -10.52 -5.95
C ALA A 227 -1.34 -9.15 -5.37
N ALA A 228 -2.22 -8.61 -4.55
CA ALA A 228 -1.89 -7.47 -3.71
C ALA A 228 -2.56 -7.54 -2.35
N ILE A 229 -1.91 -6.93 -1.36
CA ILE A 229 -2.46 -6.65 -0.04
C ILE A 229 -2.55 -5.13 0.09
N LEU A 230 -3.78 -4.63 0.15
CA LEU A 230 -4.06 -3.25 0.52
C LEU A 230 -4.13 -3.16 2.04
N ASN A 231 -3.11 -2.61 2.67
CA ASN A 231 -3.07 -2.41 4.12
C ASN A 231 -3.61 -1.02 4.49
N LEU A 232 -4.49 -0.97 5.47
CA LEU A 232 -5.10 0.25 6.01
C LEU A 232 -4.61 0.47 7.44
N TYR A 233 -3.91 1.57 7.64
CA TYR A 233 -3.36 1.97 8.93
C TYR A 233 -3.98 3.28 9.40
N SER A 234 -4.11 3.43 10.72
CA SER A 234 -4.37 4.68 11.42
C SER A 234 -3.24 4.98 12.40
N ALA A 235 -3.25 6.18 12.99
CA ALA A 235 -2.28 6.53 14.02
C ALA A 235 -2.24 5.49 15.15
N GLY A 236 -1.04 5.01 15.48
CA GLY A 236 -0.82 3.96 16.49
C GLY A 236 -0.81 2.53 15.95
N ASP A 237 -1.30 2.29 14.73
CA ASP A 237 -1.09 1.00 14.07
C ASP A 237 0.40 0.82 13.73
N THR A 238 0.85 -0.42 13.72
CA THR A 238 2.22 -0.80 13.36
C THR A 238 2.21 -2.12 12.59
N LEU A 239 3.27 -2.38 11.82
CA LEU A 239 3.52 -3.68 11.21
C LEU A 239 4.87 -4.19 11.71
N SER A 240 4.83 -5.29 12.46
CA SER A 240 6.05 -5.89 13.02
C SER A 240 7.04 -6.32 11.92
N ALA A 241 8.32 -6.36 12.27
CA ALA A 241 9.35 -6.85 11.36
C ALA A 241 9.04 -8.28 10.89
N HIS A 242 8.95 -8.48 9.58
CA HIS A 242 8.63 -9.75 8.91
C HIS A 242 9.38 -9.85 7.58
N ARG A 243 9.18 -10.97 6.87
CA ARG A 243 9.63 -11.18 5.50
C ARG A 243 8.47 -11.73 4.69
N ASP A 244 8.45 -11.38 3.41
CA ASP A 244 7.51 -11.90 2.42
C ASP A 244 8.21 -13.04 1.67
N VAL A 245 7.86 -14.29 1.99
CA VAL A 245 8.54 -15.49 1.45
C VAL A 245 7.54 -16.57 1.00
N SER A 246 6.29 -16.17 0.79
CA SER A 246 5.19 -17.11 0.52
C SER A 246 4.89 -17.27 -0.98
N GLU A 247 5.50 -16.44 -1.83
CA GLU A 247 5.41 -16.52 -3.29
C GLU A 247 6.34 -17.63 -3.83
N GLU A 248 6.01 -18.17 -5.01
CA GLU A 248 6.82 -19.23 -5.64
C GLU A 248 8.01 -18.67 -6.44
N CYS A 249 7.90 -17.41 -6.89
CA CYS A 249 8.95 -16.71 -7.62
C CYS A 249 9.60 -15.58 -6.80
N ASP A 250 10.82 -15.22 -7.17
CA ASP A 250 11.65 -14.19 -6.55
C ASP A 250 11.54 -12.81 -7.22
N VAL A 251 10.51 -12.59 -8.05
CA VAL A 251 10.22 -11.29 -8.67
C VAL A 251 9.97 -10.23 -7.59
N GLY A 252 10.44 -9.01 -7.86
CA GLY A 252 10.40 -7.89 -6.92
C GLY A 252 9.01 -7.53 -6.40
N LEU A 253 8.98 -6.97 -5.19
CA LEU A 253 7.75 -6.50 -4.54
C LEU A 253 7.57 -5.00 -4.75
N ILE A 254 6.38 -4.60 -5.15
CA ILE A 254 6.00 -3.20 -5.26
C ILE A 254 5.29 -2.79 -3.98
N SER A 255 5.68 -1.68 -3.37
CA SER A 255 5.00 -1.09 -2.22
C SER A 255 4.76 0.39 -2.43
N VAL A 256 3.50 0.80 -2.57
CA VAL A 256 3.09 2.20 -2.79
C VAL A 256 2.41 2.75 -1.54
N SER A 257 2.72 3.99 -1.16
CA SER A 257 2.17 4.66 0.04
C SER A 257 1.21 5.78 -0.30
N PHE A 258 0.10 5.91 0.45
CA PHE A 258 -0.87 6.99 0.32
C PHE A 258 -1.30 7.52 1.70
N GLY A 259 -1.60 8.82 1.80
CA GLY A 259 -2.11 9.45 3.02
C GLY A 259 -1.00 9.85 3.99
N CYS A 260 -1.20 9.61 5.28
CA CYS A 260 -0.21 9.89 6.32
C CYS A 260 1.12 9.18 6.07
N ASP A 261 2.20 9.84 6.48
CA ASP A 261 3.55 9.31 6.37
C ASP A 261 3.72 8.06 7.23
N GLY A 262 4.45 7.09 6.71
CA GLY A 262 4.87 5.89 7.42
C GLY A 262 6.37 5.86 7.64
N ILE A 263 6.80 5.45 8.83
CA ILE A 263 8.19 5.06 9.05
C ILE A 263 8.32 3.60 8.66
N PHE A 264 9.03 3.35 7.58
CA PHE A 264 9.37 2.03 7.07
C PHE A 264 10.79 1.68 7.51
N LEU A 265 11.01 0.42 7.86
CA LEU A 265 12.30 -0.11 8.27
C LEU A 265 12.63 -1.31 7.42
N ILE A 266 13.88 -1.42 6.97
CA ILE A 266 14.38 -2.57 6.20
C ILE A 266 15.80 -2.95 6.64
N SER A 267 16.07 -4.24 6.84
CA SER A 267 17.38 -4.72 7.30
C SER A 267 18.46 -4.58 6.25
N HIS A 268 19.69 -4.34 6.71
CA HIS A 268 20.87 -4.45 5.86
C HIS A 268 21.12 -5.89 5.40
N ASP A 269 21.86 -6.05 4.32
CA ASP A 269 22.21 -7.36 3.73
C ASP A 269 22.94 -8.28 4.73
N ASP A 270 23.76 -7.69 5.62
CA ASP A 270 24.53 -8.41 6.63
C ASP A 270 23.74 -8.70 7.93
N GLY A 271 22.52 -8.17 8.05
CA GLY A 271 21.65 -8.31 9.22
C GLY A 271 22.11 -7.54 10.47
N ASN A 272 23.19 -6.76 10.40
CA ASN A 272 23.77 -6.03 11.55
C ASN A 272 23.16 -4.64 11.75
N GLY A 273 22.27 -4.22 10.86
CA GLY A 273 21.59 -2.93 10.94
C GLY A 273 20.27 -2.92 10.18
N ALA A 274 19.65 -1.76 10.15
CA ALA A 274 18.47 -1.50 9.35
C ALA A 274 18.44 -0.03 8.93
N GLU A 275 17.97 0.20 7.72
CA GLU A 275 17.71 1.53 7.18
C GLU A 275 16.28 1.94 7.53
N VAL A 276 16.09 3.23 7.84
CA VAL A 276 14.80 3.77 8.27
C VAL A 276 14.38 4.88 7.33
N ILE A 277 13.26 4.66 6.66
CA ILE A 277 12.81 5.49 5.54
C ILE A 277 11.44 6.08 5.89
N ARG A 278 11.31 7.39 5.81
CA ARG A 278 10.02 8.07 5.84
C ARG A 278 9.39 7.99 4.45
N LEU A 279 8.30 7.23 4.35
CA LEU A 279 7.49 7.11 3.14
C LEU A 279 6.29 8.03 3.23
N ARG A 280 6.22 9.01 2.33
CA ARG A 280 5.13 9.98 2.18
C ARG A 280 4.12 9.51 1.15
N SER A 281 2.99 10.22 1.05
CA SER A 281 1.97 9.94 0.03
C SER A 281 2.56 10.08 -1.39
N GLY A 282 2.40 9.03 -2.19
CA GLY A 282 2.92 8.93 -3.56
C GLY A 282 4.28 8.23 -3.66
N ASP A 283 5.01 8.06 -2.56
CA ASP A 283 6.29 7.35 -2.56
C ASP A 283 6.08 5.85 -2.81
N ALA A 284 7.04 5.25 -3.51
CA ALA A 284 7.10 3.82 -3.74
C ALA A 284 8.45 3.22 -3.34
N VAL A 285 8.40 1.98 -2.91
CA VAL A 285 9.56 1.12 -2.68
C VAL A 285 9.41 -0.12 -3.55
N TYR A 286 10.47 -0.49 -4.26
CA TYR A 286 10.57 -1.76 -4.97
C TYR A 286 11.68 -2.60 -4.35
N MET A 287 11.32 -3.78 -3.85
CA MET A 287 12.24 -4.69 -3.17
C MET A 287 12.54 -5.88 -4.08
N ASP A 288 13.70 -5.85 -4.73
CA ASP A 288 14.18 -6.89 -5.64
C ASP A 288 15.48 -7.51 -5.14
N GLY A 289 15.89 -8.62 -5.75
CA GLY A 289 17.14 -9.33 -5.42
C GLY A 289 17.23 -9.66 -3.93
N SER A 290 18.29 -9.23 -3.25
CA SER A 290 18.47 -9.50 -1.81
C SER A 290 17.40 -8.83 -0.94
N SER A 291 17.02 -7.58 -1.28
CA SER A 291 16.03 -6.81 -0.51
C SER A 291 14.63 -7.43 -0.56
N ARG A 292 14.32 -8.23 -1.59
CA ARG A 292 13.08 -9.02 -1.72
C ARG A 292 12.80 -9.90 -0.49
N PHE A 293 13.86 -10.31 0.20
CA PHE A 293 13.82 -11.20 1.36
C PHE A 293 14.30 -10.51 2.65
N ALA A 294 14.55 -9.21 2.62
CA ALA A 294 15.00 -8.46 3.79
C ALA A 294 13.91 -8.42 4.86
N TRP A 295 14.33 -8.37 6.13
CA TRP A 295 13.42 -8.12 7.24
C TRP A 295 12.94 -6.67 7.16
N HIS A 296 11.63 -6.47 7.16
CA HIS A 296 11.08 -5.12 7.06
C HIS A 296 9.78 -4.97 7.86
N GLY A 297 9.41 -3.73 8.15
CA GLY A 297 8.21 -3.43 8.92
C GLY A 297 7.88 -1.94 8.93
N VAL A 298 6.77 -1.61 9.58
CA VAL A 298 6.28 -0.23 9.73
C VAL A 298 6.16 0.07 11.23
N PRO A 299 7.24 0.52 11.89
CA PRO A 299 7.22 0.81 13.34
C PRO A 299 6.27 1.95 13.75
N LYS A 300 5.90 2.85 12.84
CA LYS A 300 5.06 4.01 13.17
C LYS A 300 4.37 4.64 11.95
N ILE A 301 3.14 5.10 12.15
CA ILE A 301 2.39 6.02 11.28
C ILE A 301 2.43 7.42 11.91
N LEU A 302 2.78 8.44 11.15
CA LEU A 302 2.87 9.82 11.64
C LEU A 302 1.50 10.50 11.47
N PRO A 303 0.76 10.80 12.56
CA PRO A 303 -0.55 11.45 12.45
C PRO A 303 -0.41 12.87 11.87
N ALA A 304 -1.51 13.38 11.29
CA ALA A 304 -1.61 14.75 10.78
C ALA A 304 -0.59 15.12 9.69
N THR A 305 -0.09 14.12 8.95
CA THR A 305 0.82 14.31 7.80
C THR A 305 0.15 14.00 6.46
N CYS A 306 -1.14 13.61 6.45
CA CYS A 306 -1.87 13.38 5.21
C CYS A 306 -1.90 14.67 4.37
N PRO A 307 -1.61 14.63 3.06
CA PRO A 307 -1.70 15.80 2.20
C PRO A 307 -3.10 16.42 2.23
N SER A 308 -3.18 17.75 2.25
CA SER A 308 -4.45 18.48 2.36
C SER A 308 -5.42 18.17 1.21
N TRP A 309 -4.91 17.98 0.00
CA TRP A 309 -5.69 17.62 -1.18
C TRP A 309 -6.29 16.20 -1.10
N LEU A 310 -5.75 15.32 -0.25
CA LEU A 310 -6.23 13.95 -0.04
C LEU A 310 -7.03 13.77 1.24
N ALA A 311 -6.85 14.65 2.22
CA ALA A 311 -7.38 14.49 3.58
C ALA A 311 -8.90 14.29 3.62
N ASP A 312 -9.62 14.96 2.73
CA ASP A 312 -11.08 14.91 2.64
C ASP A 312 -11.63 13.72 1.83
N TRP A 313 -10.77 12.92 1.17
CA TRP A 313 -11.20 11.71 0.46
C TRP A 313 -11.96 10.76 1.42
N PRO A 314 -13.08 10.16 0.98
CA PRO A 314 -13.63 10.11 -0.39
C PRO A 314 -14.48 11.31 -0.83
N CYS A 315 -14.64 12.33 0.01
CA CYS A 315 -15.41 13.53 -0.29
C CYS A 315 -14.53 14.59 -1.00
N VAL A 316 -14.11 14.30 -2.24
CA VAL A 316 -13.26 15.18 -3.06
C VAL A 316 -13.90 15.50 -4.41
N GLY A 317 -13.68 16.71 -4.93
CA GLY A 317 -14.21 17.17 -6.23
C GLY A 317 -15.34 18.20 -6.11
N GLU A 318 -15.85 18.65 -7.27
CA GLU A 318 -16.89 19.70 -7.34
C GLU A 318 -18.27 19.21 -6.89
N ASP A 319 -18.54 17.91 -7.01
CA ASP A 319 -19.79 17.27 -6.61
C ASP A 319 -19.77 16.68 -5.18
N ALA A 320 -18.77 17.04 -4.37
CA ALA A 320 -18.55 16.45 -3.05
C ALA A 320 -19.71 16.73 -2.06
N ALA A 321 -20.30 17.93 -2.12
CA ALA A 321 -21.42 18.34 -1.28
C ALA A 321 -22.73 17.69 -1.74
N GLY A 322 -23.42 16.97 -0.84
CA GLY A 322 -24.61 16.20 -1.17
C GLY A 322 -24.34 14.85 -1.85
N SER A 323 -23.07 14.45 -2.00
CA SER A 323 -22.71 13.12 -2.48
C SER A 323 -23.01 12.04 -1.43
N ALA A 324 -23.11 10.78 -1.87
CA ALA A 324 -23.18 9.64 -0.96
C ALA A 324 -21.96 9.51 -0.02
N TYR A 325 -20.88 10.26 -0.31
CA TYR A 325 -19.63 10.21 0.44
C TYR A 325 -19.45 11.34 1.45
N GLU A 326 -20.40 12.27 1.55
CA GLU A 326 -20.28 13.48 2.38
C GLU A 326 -19.98 13.16 3.85
N MET A 327 -20.61 12.13 4.41
CA MET A 327 -20.40 11.71 5.81
C MET A 327 -18.96 11.22 6.10
N TRP A 328 -18.20 10.87 5.06
CA TRP A 328 -16.83 10.38 5.17
C TRP A 328 -15.78 11.46 4.91
N LYS A 329 -16.20 12.73 4.82
CA LYS A 329 -15.25 13.84 4.73
C LYS A 329 -14.22 13.77 5.86
N GLY A 330 -12.94 13.79 5.49
CA GLY A 330 -11.83 13.70 6.43
C GLY A 330 -11.39 12.25 6.73
N TRP A 331 -11.97 11.23 6.09
CA TRP A 331 -11.65 9.83 6.39
C TRP A 331 -10.16 9.51 6.18
N MET A 332 -9.53 10.06 5.13
CA MET A 332 -8.08 9.87 4.91
C MET A 332 -7.16 10.71 5.80
N SER A 333 -7.66 11.78 6.42
CA SER A 333 -6.82 12.74 7.17
C SER A 333 -5.92 12.12 8.25
N GLY A 334 -6.36 11.01 8.86
CA GLY A 334 -5.64 10.26 9.88
C GLY A 334 -5.20 8.87 9.47
N LYS A 335 -5.20 8.55 8.17
CA LYS A 335 -4.96 7.21 7.64
C LYS A 335 -3.75 7.17 6.72
N ARG A 336 -3.06 6.02 6.74
CA ARG A 336 -2.10 5.63 5.73
C ARG A 336 -2.62 4.37 5.04
N ILE A 337 -2.66 4.39 3.71
CA ILE A 337 -2.94 3.21 2.90
C ILE A 337 -1.63 2.76 2.24
N ASN A 338 -1.42 1.45 2.17
CA ASN A 338 -0.29 0.87 1.47
C ASN A 338 -0.76 -0.24 0.52
N LEU A 339 -0.42 -0.11 -0.76
CA LEU A 339 -0.65 -1.14 -1.76
C LEU A 339 0.65 -1.93 -1.92
N ASN A 340 0.65 -3.19 -1.45
CA ASN A 340 1.77 -4.11 -1.62
C ASN A 340 1.41 -5.13 -2.70
N VAL A 341 2.10 -5.12 -3.84
CA VAL A 341 1.79 -5.93 -5.03
C VAL A 341 2.91 -6.93 -5.30
N ARG A 342 2.50 -8.13 -5.70
CA ARG A 342 3.36 -9.30 -5.84
C ARG A 342 3.03 -10.07 -7.11
N GLN A 343 4.06 -10.69 -7.65
CA GLN A 343 3.92 -11.79 -8.59
C GLN A 343 4.05 -13.09 -7.80
N MET A 344 3.07 -14.00 -7.93
CA MET A 344 3.06 -15.26 -7.19
C MET A 344 3.83 -16.35 -7.93
N THR A 345 3.73 -16.38 -9.26
CA THR A 345 4.36 -17.41 -10.11
C THR A 345 5.00 -16.80 -11.36
N SER A 346 6.00 -17.47 -11.91
CA SER A 346 6.71 -17.02 -13.13
C SER A 346 5.94 -17.25 -14.43
N PHE A 347 4.78 -17.92 -14.38
CA PHE A 347 3.93 -18.17 -15.54
C PHE A 347 2.71 -17.26 -15.45
N ALA A 348 2.26 -16.72 -16.60
CA ALA A 348 0.96 -16.08 -16.66
C ALA A 348 -0.11 -17.16 -16.39
N PRO A 349 -1.06 -16.93 -15.45
CA PRO A 349 -2.13 -17.88 -15.17
C PRO A 349 -3.04 -18.14 -16.37
#